data_AF-A0A4U0QV10-F1
#
_entry.id   AF-A0A4U0QV10-F1
#
_cell.length_a   1.000
_cell.length_b   1.000
_cell.length_c   1.000
_cell.angle_alpha   90.00
_cell.angle_beta   90.00
_cell.angle_gamma   90.00
#
_symmetry.space_group_name_H-M   'P 1'
#
loop_
_entity.id
_entity.type
_entity.pdbx_description
1 polymer ?
#
loop_
_entity_poly.entity_id
_entity_poly.type
_entity_poly.pdbx_seq_one_letter_code
_entity_poly.pdbx_strand_id
1 'polypeptide(L)'
;MTGTQPDKAGFRMPEIAEGEDEIDVLRWLFWDYVKDLRGHQAELETLKSGDLDPAKLKKAMETAKTVREAVQLLMAERIKVDKLRKDIAGGVGGGSLDLGAARDEIGRRLACLRRAG
;
A
#
# COMPACT_ATOMS: atom_id res chain seq x y z
N MET A 1 -1.16 -30.27 15.97
CA MET A 1 -2.33 -29.78 15.21
C MET A 1 -1.79 -28.80 14.16
N THR A 2 -1.55 -29.30 12.97
CA THR A 2 -1.01 -28.57 11.82
C THR A 2 -2.10 -27.70 11.23
N GLY A 3 -1.97 -26.38 11.39
CA GLY A 3 -2.86 -25.42 10.75
C GLY A 3 -2.56 -25.35 9.25
N THR A 4 -3.37 -26.03 8.45
CA THR A 4 -3.37 -25.90 6.99
C THR A 4 -3.84 -24.48 6.65
N GLN A 5 -2.92 -23.66 6.16
CA GLN A 5 -3.23 -22.35 5.61
C GLN A 5 -4.02 -22.56 4.32
N PRO A 6 -5.20 -21.93 4.15
CA PRO A 6 -6.01 -22.14 2.96
C PRO A 6 -5.26 -21.64 1.73
N ASP A 7 -5.21 -22.48 0.71
CA ASP A 7 -4.73 -22.19 -0.64
C ASP A 7 -5.56 -21.02 -1.19
N LYS A 8 -5.02 -19.80 -1.05
CA LYS A 8 -5.57 -18.63 -1.72
C LYS A 8 -5.24 -18.85 -3.19
N ALA A 9 -6.25 -19.13 -4.01
CA ALA A 9 -6.16 -19.21 -5.46
C ALA A 9 -5.12 -18.20 -5.96
N GLY A 10 -3.97 -18.74 -6.38
CA GLY A 10 -2.70 -18.03 -6.39
C GLY A 10 -2.74 -16.81 -7.30
N PHE A 11 -2.53 -15.64 -6.70
CA PHE A 11 -2.02 -14.50 -7.44
C PHE A 11 -0.62 -14.88 -7.95
N ARG A 12 -0.55 -15.39 -9.18
CA ARG A 12 0.72 -15.72 -9.81
C ARG A 12 1.32 -14.42 -10.32
N MET A 13 2.40 -13.99 -9.69
CA MET A 13 3.18 -12.88 -10.21
C MET A 13 3.73 -13.22 -11.59
N PRO A 14 3.65 -12.29 -12.56
CA PRO A 14 4.39 -12.39 -13.80
C PRO A 14 5.88 -12.55 -13.52
N GLU A 15 6.60 -13.14 -14.46
CA GLU A 15 8.05 -13.21 -14.41
C GLU A 15 8.64 -11.79 -14.44
N ILE A 16 9.53 -11.48 -13.51
CA ILE A 16 10.20 -10.18 -13.44
C ILE A 16 11.33 -10.22 -14.47
N ALA A 17 11.23 -9.41 -15.51
CA ALA A 17 12.25 -9.33 -16.56
C ALA A 17 13.58 -8.75 -16.02
N GLU A 18 14.69 -9.05 -16.68
CA GLU A 18 15.98 -8.41 -16.35
C GLU A 18 15.86 -6.89 -16.50
N GLY A 19 16.05 -6.16 -15.39
CA GLY A 19 15.99 -4.70 -15.34
C GLY A 19 14.64 -4.12 -14.87
N GLU A 20 13.63 -4.95 -14.60
CA GLU A 20 12.40 -4.53 -13.93
C GLU A 20 12.45 -4.82 -12.42
N ASP A 21 11.86 -3.95 -11.62
CA ASP A 21 11.59 -4.24 -10.21
C ASP A 21 10.12 -4.67 -10.00
N GLU A 22 9.83 -5.25 -8.84
CA GLU A 22 8.49 -5.74 -8.48
C GLU A 22 7.42 -4.65 -8.55
N ILE A 23 7.77 -3.40 -8.23
CA ILE A 23 6.83 -2.27 -8.26
C ILE A 23 6.49 -1.91 -9.71
N ASP A 24 7.47 -1.96 -10.60
CA ASP A 24 7.25 -1.74 -12.02
C ASP A 24 6.37 -2.83 -12.63
N VAL A 25 6.59 -4.09 -12.25
CA VAL A 25 5.73 -5.21 -12.66
C VAL A 25 4.28 -5.01 -12.22
N LEU A 26 4.10 -4.69 -10.93
CA LEU A 26 2.77 -4.43 -10.36
C LEU A 26 2.09 -3.22 -11.00
N ARG A 27 2.86 -2.18 -11.34
CA ARG A 27 2.37 -0.95 -11.94
C ARG A 27 1.79 -1.21 -13.33
N TRP A 28 2.54 -1.88 -14.21
CA TRP A 28 2.02 -2.15 -15.56
C TRP A 28 0.85 -3.13 -15.50
N LEU A 29 0.90 -4.16 -14.64
CA LEU A 29 -0.18 -5.15 -14.50
C LEU A 29 -1.47 -4.48 -14.05
N PHE A 30 -1.40 -3.58 -13.06
CA PHE A 30 -2.56 -2.81 -12.63
C PHE A 30 -3.19 -2.01 -13.77
N TRP A 31 -2.37 -1.32 -14.56
CA TRP A 31 -2.88 -0.52 -15.68
C TRP A 31 -3.44 -1.36 -16.82
N ASP A 32 -2.93 -2.58 -17.01
CA ASP A 32 -3.48 -3.53 -17.96
C ASP A 32 -4.89 -3.99 -17.55
N TYR A 33 -5.10 -4.35 -16.28
CA TYR A 33 -6.45 -4.65 -15.76
C TYR A 33 -7.42 -3.48 -15.86
N VAL A 34 -6.93 -2.25 -15.61
CA VAL A 34 -7.75 -1.04 -15.75
C VAL A 34 -8.11 -0.78 -17.23
N LYS A 35 -7.19 -1.09 -18.15
CA LYS A 35 -7.45 -1.02 -19.60
C LYS A 35 -8.48 -2.06 -20.02
N ASP A 36 -8.38 -3.30 -19.54
CA ASP A 36 -9.37 -4.36 -19.78
C ASP A 36 -10.75 -3.97 -19.26
N LEU A 37 -10.83 -3.40 -18.06
CA LEU A 37 -12.09 -2.91 -17.51
C LEU A 37 -12.73 -1.85 -18.41
N ARG A 38 -11.95 -0.88 -18.89
CA ARG A 38 -12.44 0.14 -19.82
C ARG A 38 -12.90 -0.46 -21.16
N GLY A 39 -12.19 -1.47 -21.66
CA GLY A 39 -12.58 -2.21 -22.85
C GLY A 39 -13.94 -2.88 -22.67
N HIS A 40 -14.13 -3.58 -21.55
CA HIS A 40 -15.42 -4.20 -21.21
C HIS A 40 -16.56 -3.18 -21.06
N GLN A 41 -16.29 -2.01 -20.48
CA GLN A 41 -17.28 -0.94 -20.37
C GLN A 41 -17.69 -0.41 -21.74
N ALA A 42 -16.72 -0.12 -22.61
CA ALA A 42 -16.99 0.37 -23.97
C ALA A 42 -17.80 -0.66 -24.79
N GLU A 43 -17.46 -1.95 -24.68
CA GLU A 43 -18.24 -3.02 -25.33
C GLU A 43 -19.69 -3.03 -24.84
N LEU A 44 -19.92 -2.96 -23.52
CA LEU A 44 -21.26 -2.96 -22.94
C LEU A 44 -22.10 -1.74 -23.35
N GLU A 45 -21.48 -0.56 -23.50
CA GLU A 45 -22.16 0.66 -23.95
C GLU A 45 -22.63 0.58 -25.41
N THR A 46 -21.95 -0.21 -26.24
CA THR A 46 -22.33 -0.39 -27.67
C THR A 46 -23.41 -1.44 -27.89
N LEU A 47 -23.69 -2.30 -26.91
CA LEU A 47 -24.65 -3.39 -27.03
C LEU A 47 -26.09 -2.87 -26.81
N LYS A 48 -26.99 -3.26 -27.72
CA LYS A 48 -28.44 -3.04 -27.55
C LYS A 48 -28.99 -4.08 -26.56
N SER A 49 -30.05 -3.71 -25.83
CA SER A 49 -30.74 -4.60 -24.89
C SER A 49 -31.26 -5.85 -25.64
N GLY A 50 -30.56 -6.98 -25.50
CA GLY A 50 -30.86 -8.24 -26.19
C GLY A 50 -29.63 -9.01 -26.65
N ASP A 51 -28.51 -8.31 -26.92
CA ASP A 51 -27.26 -8.92 -27.44
C ASP A 51 -26.19 -9.18 -26.35
N LEU A 52 -26.59 -9.13 -25.08
CA LEU A 52 -25.65 -9.31 -23.96
C LEU A 52 -25.30 -10.80 -23.78
N ASP A 53 -24.12 -11.18 -24.22
CA ASP A 53 -23.52 -12.48 -23.91
C ASP A 53 -23.25 -12.60 -22.39
N PRO A 54 -23.90 -13.54 -21.68
CA PRO A 54 -23.70 -13.73 -20.24
C PRO A 54 -22.24 -13.98 -19.84
N ALA A 55 -21.45 -14.63 -20.70
CA ALA A 55 -20.05 -14.90 -20.43
C ALA A 55 -19.21 -13.61 -20.44
N LYS A 56 -19.48 -12.71 -21.39
CA LYS A 56 -18.82 -11.39 -21.46
C LYS A 56 -19.19 -10.53 -20.27
N LEU A 57 -20.46 -10.50 -19.89
CA LEU A 57 -20.92 -9.77 -18.71
C LEU A 57 -20.23 -10.27 -17.44
N LYS A 58 -20.13 -11.59 -17.26
CA LYS A 58 -19.44 -12.19 -16.12
C LYS A 58 -17.97 -11.78 -16.07
N LYS A 59 -17.26 -11.85 -17.21
CA LYS A 59 -15.86 -11.42 -17.30
C LYS A 59 -15.69 -9.94 -16.94
N ALA A 60 -16.56 -9.07 -17.46
CA ALA A 60 -16.56 -7.64 -17.12
C ALA A 60 -16.74 -7.40 -15.62
N MET A 61 -17.67 -8.13 -14.97
CA MET A 61 -17.90 -8.05 -13.53
C MET A 61 -16.68 -8.54 -12.72
N GLU A 62 -16.04 -9.62 -13.14
CA GLU A 62 -14.84 -10.15 -12.49
C GLU A 62 -13.68 -9.16 -12.60
N THR A 63 -13.40 -8.62 -13.79
CA THR A 63 -12.38 -7.58 -13.98
C THR A 63 -12.68 -6.34 -13.14
N ALA A 64 -13.95 -5.88 -13.10
CA ALA A 64 -14.35 -4.75 -12.28
C ALA A 64 -14.11 -4.99 -10.78
N LYS A 65 -14.41 -6.21 -10.30
CA LYS A 65 -14.15 -6.61 -8.92
C LYS A 65 -12.66 -6.62 -8.61
N THR A 66 -11.85 -7.23 -9.46
CA THR A 66 -10.39 -7.28 -9.29
C THR A 66 -9.77 -5.87 -9.25
N VAL A 67 -10.15 -4.99 -10.17
CA VAL A 67 -9.67 -3.60 -10.17
C VAL A 67 -10.10 -2.86 -8.90
N ARG A 68 -11.35 -3.03 -8.45
CA ARG A 68 -11.84 -2.41 -7.22
C ARG A 68 -11.04 -2.85 -6.00
N GLU A 69 -10.77 -4.15 -5.86
CA GLU A 69 -9.98 -4.71 -4.76
C GLU A 69 -8.53 -4.19 -4.79
N ALA A 70 -7.92 -4.12 -5.97
CA ALA A 70 -6.59 -3.56 -6.15
C ALA A 70 -6.51 -2.07 -5.75
N VAL A 71 -7.51 -1.26 -6.14
CA VAL A 71 -7.60 0.16 -5.75
C VAL A 71 -7.75 0.30 -4.22
N GLN A 72 -8.55 -0.54 -3.59
CA GLN A 72 -8.71 -0.52 -2.12
C GLN A 72 -7.38 -0.81 -1.40
N LEU A 73 -6.62 -1.80 -1.88
CA LEU A 73 -5.30 -2.13 -1.33
C LEU A 73 -4.30 -0.97 -1.53
N LEU A 74 -4.28 -0.38 -2.72
CA LEU A 74 -3.44 0.78 -3.03
C LEU A 74 -3.75 1.97 -2.11
N MET A 75 -5.04 2.26 -1.89
CA MET A 75 -5.45 3.34 -0.98
C MET A 75 -5.03 3.05 0.47
N ALA A 76 -5.18 1.81 0.93
CA ALA A 76 -4.74 1.42 2.27
C ALA A 76 -3.23 1.60 2.43
N GLU A 77 -2.44 1.20 1.43
CA GLU A 77 -0.99 1.37 1.46
C GLU A 77 -0.57 2.84 1.39
N ARG A 78 -1.26 3.63 0.57
CA ARG A 78 -1.05 5.08 0.51
C ARG A 78 -1.23 5.75 1.88
N ILE A 79 -2.29 5.38 2.61
CA ILE A 79 -2.54 5.91 3.95
C ILE A 79 -1.42 5.52 4.92
N LYS A 80 -0.93 4.27 4.87
CA LYS A 80 0.20 3.84 5.71
C LYS A 80 1.48 4.60 5.39
N VAL A 81 1.83 4.75 4.11
CA VAL A 81 3.01 5.50 3.69
C VAL A 81 2.92 6.96 4.14
N ASP A 82 1.75 7.59 4.00
CA ASP A 82 1.56 8.97 4.43
C ASP A 82 1.64 9.12 5.96
N LYS A 83 1.19 8.10 6.72
CA LYS A 83 1.41 8.05 8.17
C LYS A 83 2.90 7.92 8.51
N LEU A 84 3.61 6.98 7.88
CA LEU A 84 5.05 6.77 8.10
C LEU A 84 5.85 8.03 7.76
N ARG A 85 5.52 8.72 6.68
CA ARG A 85 6.14 10.01 6.33
C ARG A 85 5.95 11.06 7.41
N LYS A 86 4.75 11.14 8.01
CA LYS A 86 4.47 12.05 9.13
C LYS A 86 5.24 11.65 10.39
N ASP A 87 5.30 10.36 10.70
CA ASP A 87 6.02 9.87 11.88
C ASP A 87 7.54 10.14 11.75
N ILE A 88 8.12 9.93 10.57
CA ILE A 88 9.51 10.27 10.26
C ILE A 88 9.74 11.78 10.37
N ALA A 89 8.83 12.60 9.85
CA ALA A 89 8.95 14.06 9.87
C ALA A 89 8.60 14.70 11.23
N GLY A 90 7.87 14.00 12.11
CA GLY A 90 7.24 14.56 13.31
C GLY A 90 7.65 13.96 14.65
N GLY A 91 8.55 12.97 14.68
CA GLY A 91 8.95 12.28 15.91
C GLY A 91 9.92 13.03 16.83
N VAL A 92 10.62 14.05 16.33
CA VAL A 92 11.50 14.92 17.12
C VAL A 92 11.23 16.32 16.61
N GLY A 93 10.64 17.19 17.44
CA GLY A 93 10.53 18.62 17.08
C GLY A 93 11.89 19.09 16.56
N GLY A 94 11.92 19.87 15.48
CA GLY A 94 13.13 20.15 14.67
C GLY A 94 14.33 20.78 15.39
N GLY A 95 14.34 20.85 16.72
CA GLY A 95 15.54 21.04 17.52
C GLY A 95 16.31 19.73 17.66
N SER A 96 17.62 19.77 17.37
CA SER A 96 18.51 18.67 17.72
C SER A 96 18.55 18.50 19.25
N LEU A 97 18.33 17.29 19.74
CA LEU A 97 18.60 16.97 21.15
C LEU A 97 20.11 16.97 21.38
N ASP A 98 20.63 18.01 22.04
CA ASP A 98 22.01 18.05 22.49
C ASP A 98 22.19 17.17 23.74
N LEU A 99 22.70 15.96 23.53
CA LEU A 99 22.96 15.00 24.60
C LEU A 99 24.06 15.47 25.56
N GLY A 100 24.98 16.33 25.11
CA GLY A 100 26.01 16.93 25.95
C GLY A 100 25.40 17.92 26.95
N ALA A 101 24.64 18.89 26.44
CA ALA A 101 23.93 19.86 27.28
C ALA A 101 22.93 19.20 28.24
N ALA A 102 22.23 18.15 27.78
CA ALA A 102 21.33 17.36 28.60
C ALA A 102 22.07 16.64 29.74
N ARG A 103 23.23 16.05 29.46
CA ARG A 103 24.08 15.39 30.48
C ARG A 103 24.55 16.39 31.53
N ASP A 104 24.99 17.57 31.10
CA ASP A 104 25.46 18.61 32.01
C ASP A 104 24.34 19.10 32.94
N GLU A 105 23.13 19.26 32.41
CA GLU A 105 21.94 19.59 33.20
C GLU A 105 21.60 18.51 34.24
N ILE A 106 21.64 17.23 33.85
CA ILE A 106 21.45 16.11 34.80
C ILE A 106 22.53 16.14 35.89
N GLY A 107 23.80 16.36 35.51
CA GLY A 107 24.91 16.47 36.46
C GLY A 107 24.71 17.59 37.48
N ARG A 108 24.26 18.78 37.02
CA ARG A 108 23.90 19.90 37.91
C ARG A 108 22.81 19.52 38.89
N ARG A 109 21.70 18.91 38.42
CA ARG A 109 20.58 18.49 39.27
C ARG A 109 21.02 17.48 40.33
N LEU A 110 21.82 16.48 39.94
CA LEU A 110 22.36 15.48 40.87
C LEU A 110 23.29 16.10 41.91
N ALA A 111 24.08 17.11 41.54
CA ALA A 111 24.94 17.82 42.48
C ALA A 111 24.13 18.65 43.49
N CYS A 112 23.04 19.30 43.04
CA CYS A 112 22.10 19.97 43.94
C CYS A 112 21.49 19.00 44.94
N LEU A 113 21.02 17.84 44.49
CA LEU A 113 20.46 16.81 45.37
C LEU A 113 21.48 16.29 46.38
N ARG A 114 22.72 16.05 45.97
CA ARG A 114 23.81 15.65 46.88
C ARG A 114 24.13 16.68 47.95
N ARG A 115 24.02 17.97 47.62
CA ARG A 115 24.24 19.07 48.58
C ARG A 115 23.05 19.27 49.54
N ALA A 116 21.87 18.81 49.16
CA ALA A 116 20.67 18.86 50.00
C ALA A 116 20.54 17.64 50.93
N GLY A 117 21.54 16.75 50.94
CA GLY A 117 21.65 15.62 51.87
C GLY A 117 21.90 16.06 53.30
#